data_AF-A3DPR2-F1
#
_entry.id   AF-A3DPR2-F1
#
_cell.length_a   1.000
_cell.length_b   1.000
_cell.length_c   1.000
_cell.angle_alpha   90.00
_cell.angle_beta   90.00
_cell.angle_gamma   90.00
#
_symmetry.space_group_name_H-M   'P 1'
#
loop_
_entity.id
_entity.type
_entity.pdbx_description
1 polymer ?
#
loop_
_entity_poly.entity_id
_entity_poly.type
_entity_poly.pdbx_seq_one_letter_code
_entity_poly.pdbx_strand_id
1 'polypeptide(L)' 'MEEERTVVVLGMHRSDTSMIAGILNILGVYMGERLLGASWSNPLGHFEDLVSLG' A
#
# COMPACT_ATOMS: atom_id res chain seq x y z
N MET A 1 20.74 11.88 -12.06
CA MET A 1 19.28 11.71 -12.09
C MET A 1 19.00 10.47 -11.29
N GLU A 2 18.26 10.57 -10.21
CA GLU A 2 17.81 9.37 -9.49
C GLU A 2 16.80 8.63 -10.36
N GLU A 3 16.97 7.32 -10.48
CA GLU A 3 16.09 6.45 -11.25
C GLU A 3 14.93 6.03 -10.33
N GLU A 4 13.71 6.38 -10.70
CA GLU A 4 12.52 5.94 -9.98
C GLU A 4 12.27 4.45 -10.24
N ARG A 5 12.03 3.69 -9.17
CA ARG A 5 11.82 2.24 -9.24
C ARG A 5 10.47 1.87 -8.69
N THR A 6 9.72 1.09 -9.46
CA THR A 6 8.42 0.55 -9.04
C THR A 6 8.57 -0.86 -8.50
N VAL A 7 8.03 -1.11 -7.31
CA VAL A 7 7.93 -2.44 -6.72
C VAL A 7 6.49 -2.93 -6.88
N VAL A 8 6.32 -4.12 -7.45
CA VAL A 8 5.00 -4.73 -7.63
C VAL A 8 4.90 -5.97 -6.75
N VAL A 9 3.94 -5.96 -5.83
CA VAL A 9 3.58 -7.12 -4.99
C VAL A 9 2.41 -7.84 -5.65
N LEU A 10 2.63 -9.06 -6.11
CA LEU A 10 1.61 -9.89 -6.73
C LEU A 10 1.28 -11.09 -5.86
N GLY A 11 0.01 -11.48 -5.84
CA GLY A 11 -0.46 -12.64 -5.11
C GLY A 11 -1.92 -12.99 -5.43
N MET A 12 -2.31 -14.24 -5.17
CA MET A 12 -3.70 -14.69 -5.30
C MET A 12 -4.56 -14.23 -4.11
N HIS A 13 -5.89 -14.38 -4.20
CA HIS A 13 -6.79 -14.05 -3.09
C HIS A 13 -6.35 -14.78 -1.80
N ARG A 14 -6.15 -14.03 -0.71
CA ARG A 14 -5.63 -14.50 0.59
C ARG A 14 -4.18 -14.98 0.61
N SER A 15 -3.30 -14.28 -0.11
CA SER A 15 -1.84 -14.47 -0.09
C SER A 15 -1.10 -13.41 0.73
N ASP A 16 -1.80 -12.72 1.62
CA ASP A 16 -1.22 -11.74 2.56
C ASP A 16 -0.43 -10.59 1.89
N THR A 17 -0.84 -10.18 0.68
CA THR A 17 -0.26 -9.03 -0.04
C THR A 17 -0.31 -7.74 0.79
N SER A 18 -1.32 -7.58 1.65
CA SER A 18 -1.44 -6.46 2.59
C SER A 18 -0.30 -6.43 3.63
N MET A 19 0.15 -7.59 4.12
CA MET A 19 1.29 -7.66 5.05
C MET A 19 2.58 -7.17 4.38
N ILE A 20 2.81 -7.60 3.14
CA ILE A 20 3.99 -7.17 2.36
C ILE A 20 3.92 -5.67 2.06
N ALA A 21 2.75 -5.14 1.67
CA ALA A 21 2.56 -3.70 1.49
C ALA A 21 2.89 -2.91 2.76
N GLY A 22 2.47 -3.40 3.93
CA GLY A 22 2.82 -2.77 5.21
C GLY A 22 4.32 -2.76 5.51
N ILE A 23 5.03 -3.85 5.24
CA ILE A 23 6.49 -3.91 5.39
C ILE A 23 7.16 -2.88 4.46
N LEU A 24 6.76 -2.81 3.20
CA LEU A 24 7.32 -1.86 2.24
C LEU A 24 7.06 -0.41 2.66
N ASN A 25 5.88 -0.11 3.17
CA ASN A 25 5.56 1.21 3.72
C ASN A 25 6.47 1.57 4.92
N ILE A 26 6.71 0.62 5.84
CA ILE A 26 7.65 0.81 6.96
C ILE A 26 9.08 1.05 6.47
N LEU A 27 9.47 0.41 5.36
CA LEU A 27 10.79 0.59 4.73
C LEU A 27 10.90 1.90 3.92
N GLY A 28 9.84 2.71 3.85
CA GLY A 28 9.85 4.01 3.19
C GLY A 28 9.51 3.96 1.69
N VAL A 29 8.94 2.86 1.19
CA VAL A 29 8.38 2.85 -0.16
C VAL A 29 7.16 3.75 -0.19
N TYR A 30 7.13 4.68 -1.15
CA TYR A 30 6.01 5.58 -1.36
C TYR A 30 4.76 4.80 -1.81
N MET A 31 3.65 4.93 -1.06
CA MET A 31 2.40 4.20 -1.29
C MET A 31 1.24 5.10 -1.78
N GLY A 32 1.50 6.37 -2.03
CA GLY A 32 0.48 7.37 -2.37
C GLY A 32 0.40 8.51 -1.35
N GLU A 33 -0.42 9.52 -1.64
CA GLU A 33 -0.53 10.73 -0.81
C GLU A 33 -1.49 10.55 0.36
N ARG A 34 -2.58 9.79 0.16
CA ARG A 34 -3.67 9.70 1.13
C ARG A 34 -4.20 8.27 1.21
N LEU A 35 -3.63 7.49 2.12
CA LEU A 35 -4.02 6.09 2.27
C LEU A 35 -5.44 5.92 2.82
N LEU A 36 -6.13 4.87 2.35
CA LEU A 36 -7.40 4.38 2.88
C LEU A 36 -7.12 3.85 4.29
N GLY A 37 -7.24 4.70 5.32
CA GLY A 37 -6.91 4.37 6.70
C GLY A 37 -7.70 3.19 7.31
N ALA A 38 -7.61 3.03 8.63
CA ALA A 38 -8.27 1.94 9.34
C ALA A 38 -9.78 1.83 9.06
N SER A 39 -10.24 0.60 8.86
CA SER A 39 -11.66 0.27 8.72
C SER A 39 -12.02 -0.96 9.58
N TRP A 40 -13.31 -1.25 9.73
CA TRP A 40 -13.76 -2.46 10.43
C TRP A 40 -13.14 -3.76 9.85
N SER A 41 -12.96 -3.81 8.52
CA SER A 41 -12.38 -4.99 7.84
C SER A 41 -10.86 -5.05 7.94
N ASN A 42 -10.20 -3.93 8.24
CA ASN A 42 -8.76 -3.86 8.45
C ASN A 42 -8.44 -2.80 9.53
N PRO A 43 -8.36 -3.21 10.80
CA PRO A 43 -8.12 -2.30 11.92
C PRO A 43 -6.76 -1.58 11.86
N LEU A 44 -5.81 -2.12 11.08
CA LEU A 44 -4.48 -1.53 10.90
C LEU A 44 -4.42 -0.50 9.77
N GLY A 45 -5.49 -0.37 8.98
CA GLY A 45 -5.52 0.48 7.80
C GLY A 45 -4.98 -0.19 6.55
N HIS A 46 -5.43 0.32 5.41
CA HIS A 46 -5.06 -0.15 4.09
C HIS A 46 -3.90 0.70 3.56
N PHE A 47 -3.18 0.15 2.58
CA PHE A 47 -2.03 0.82 1.94
C PHE A 47 -2.38 1.34 0.55
N GLU A 48 -3.65 1.27 0.20
CA GLU A 48 -4.24 1.75 -1.04
C GLU A 48 -4.42 3.27 -0.98
N ASP A 49 -3.95 3.96 -2.01
CA ASP A 49 -4.12 5.40 -2.14
C ASP A 49 -5.59 5.76 -2.45
N LEU A 50 -6.12 6.73 -1.71
CA LEU A 50 -7.41 7.36 -1.99
C LEU A 50 -7.20 8.41 -3.07
N VAL A 51 -7.25 7.97 -4.32
CA VAL A 51 -7.32 8.91 -5.45
C VAL A 51 -8.62 9.70 -5.33
N SER A 52 -8.52 11.00 -5.02
CA SER A 52 -9.60 11.94 -5.30
C SER A 52 -9.70 12.08 -6.81
N LEU A 53 -10.60 11.31 -7.43
CA LEU A 53 -11.11 11.68 -8.75
C LEU A 53 -11.87 13.00 -8.53
N GLY A 54 -11.24 14.11 -8.93
CA GLY A 54 -11.90 15.40 -9.06
C GLY A 54 -13.01 15.35 -10.10
#